data_AF-A0A085MRJ0-F1
#
_entry.id   AF-A0A085MRJ0-F1
#
_cell.length_a   1.000
_cell.length_b   1.000
_cell.length_c   1.000
_cell.angle_alpha   90.00
_cell.angle_beta   90.00
_cell.angle_gamma   90.00
#
_symmetry.space_group_name_H-M   'P 1'
#
loop_
_entity.id
_entity.type
_entity.pdbx_description
1 polymer ?
#
loop_
_entity_poly.entity_id
_entity_poly.type
_entity_poly.pdbx_seq_one_letter_code
_entity_poly.pdbx_strand_id
1 'polypeptide(L)'
;MDEGGVRLRIDNVWKKRPERANNRSLLVWDSFRSHVTQRIKSYINECKIETAVIPGGLTSILQPLNVCVNKPFKDHMRKEWMEWMSNGQKTYTPRGCMRALPLEVLCEFVIKAWKKIKVDTVMKSFRKCFIYKDSEGREDVDLSDTDESC
;
A
#
# COMPACT_ATOMS: atom_id res chain seq x y z
N MET A 1 -7.31 -11.15 -5.67
CA MET A 1 -8.39 -10.18 -5.98
C MET A 1 -8.75 -10.37 -7.43
N ASP A 2 -10.04 -10.44 -7.76
CA ASP A 2 -10.53 -10.56 -9.14
C ASP A 2 -10.92 -9.18 -9.70
N GLU A 3 -11.47 -9.14 -10.92
CA GLU A 3 -11.94 -7.89 -11.54
C GLU A 3 -13.02 -7.19 -10.69
N GLY A 4 -13.90 -7.96 -10.05
CA GLY A 4 -14.96 -7.44 -9.17
C GLY A 4 -14.37 -6.69 -7.98
N GLY A 5 -13.38 -7.28 -7.31
CA GLY A 5 -12.67 -6.63 -6.21
C GLY A 5 -11.90 -5.38 -6.63
N VAL A 6 -11.33 -5.36 -7.85
CA VAL A 6 -10.67 -4.17 -8.41
C VAL A 6 -11.68 -3.03 -8.59
N ARG A 7 -12.84 -3.32 -9.19
CA ARG A 7 -13.93 -2.33 -9.36
C ARG A 7 -14.39 -1.79 -8.01
N LEU A 8 -14.60 -2.66 -7.02
CA LEU A 8 -15.01 -2.26 -5.67
C LEU A 8 -14.01 -1.28 -5.04
N ARG A 9 -12.70 -1.50 -5.24
CA ARG A 9 -11.66 -0.57 -4.77
C ARG A 9 -11.70 0.76 -5.50
N ILE A 10 -11.90 0.76 -6.82
CA ILE A 10 -12.04 2.00 -7.59
C ILE A 10 -13.25 2.80 -7.08
N ASP A 11 -14.39 2.15 -6.90
CA ASP A 11 -15.63 2.81 -6.48
C ASP A 11 -15.62 3.32 -5.04
N ASN A 12 -15.04 2.56 -4.12
CA ASN A 12 -15.10 2.89 -2.70
C ASN A 12 -13.86 3.58 -2.14
N VAL A 13 -12.71 3.45 -2.81
CA VAL A 13 -11.46 4.08 -2.35
C VAL A 13 -11.04 5.16 -3.32
N TRP A 14 -10.84 4.84 -4.60
CA TRP A 14 -10.27 5.79 -5.56
C TRP A 14 -11.18 7.01 -5.77
N LYS A 15 -12.47 6.78 -6.06
CA LYS A 15 -13.46 7.81 -6.36
C LYS A 15 -13.91 8.64 -5.16
N LYS A 16 -13.79 8.12 -3.94
CA LYS A 16 -14.25 8.78 -2.69
C LYS A 16 -13.20 9.68 -2.02
N ARG A 17 -12.05 9.90 -2.67
CA ARG A 17 -10.98 10.72 -2.08
C ARG A 17 -11.35 12.21 -2.04
N PRO A 18 -11.01 12.91 -0.95
CA PRO A 18 -11.44 14.29 -0.70
C PRO A 18 -10.87 15.29 -1.72
N GLU A 19 -9.69 15.04 -2.27
CA GLU A 19 -8.98 15.96 -3.17
C GLU A 19 -9.33 15.82 -4.66
N ARG A 20 -10.55 15.39 -4.98
CA ARG A 20 -11.04 15.31 -6.38
C ARG A 20 -11.14 16.68 -7.08
N ALA A 21 -10.87 17.77 -6.36
CA ALA A 21 -10.90 19.14 -6.86
C ALA A 21 -9.91 19.41 -7.99
N ASN A 22 -8.82 18.63 -8.10
CA ASN A 22 -7.92 18.69 -9.24
C ASN A 22 -8.27 17.56 -10.22
N ASN A 23 -8.80 17.91 -11.40
CA ASN A 23 -9.46 16.98 -12.33
C ASN A 23 -8.54 15.90 -12.96
N ARG A 24 -7.26 15.84 -12.59
CA ARG A 24 -6.29 14.85 -13.10
C ARG A 24 -5.58 14.16 -11.96
N SER A 25 -5.69 12.82 -11.95
CA SER A 25 -5.04 11.95 -10.97
C SER A 25 -4.54 10.69 -11.67
N LEU A 26 -3.35 10.23 -11.29
CA LEU A 26 -2.69 9.05 -11.87
C LEU A 26 -2.75 7.87 -10.89
N LEU A 27 -3.41 6.77 -11.29
CA LEU A 27 -3.40 5.51 -10.57
C LEU A 27 -2.21 4.66 -11.04
N VAL A 28 -1.19 4.55 -10.17
CA VAL A 28 -0.04 3.68 -10.40
C VAL A 28 -0.24 2.34 -9.70
N TRP A 29 -0.09 1.24 -10.42
CA TRP A 29 -0.26 -0.12 -9.88
C TRP A 29 0.59 -1.15 -10.64
N ASP A 30 0.69 -2.36 -10.07
CA ASP A 30 1.44 -3.46 -10.69
C ASP A 30 0.72 -4.10 -11.87
N SER A 31 1.44 -4.93 -12.63
CA SER A 31 0.91 -5.72 -13.73
C SER A 31 0.14 -6.97 -13.26
N PHE A 32 -0.47 -6.97 -12.08
CA PHE A 32 -1.27 -8.10 -11.60
C PHE A 32 -2.40 -8.39 -12.59
N ARG A 33 -2.72 -9.68 -12.81
CA ARG A 33 -3.57 -10.12 -13.93
C ARG A 33 -4.90 -9.39 -14.00
N SER A 34 -5.57 -9.16 -12.86
CA SER A 34 -6.87 -8.46 -12.82
C SER A 34 -6.75 -6.96 -13.08
N HIS A 35 -5.59 -6.33 -12.93
CA HIS A 35 -5.39 -4.91 -13.20
C HIS A 35 -5.26 -4.62 -14.71
N VAL A 36 -4.74 -5.58 -15.48
CA VAL A 36 -4.38 -5.38 -16.89
C VAL A 36 -5.40 -5.95 -17.88
N THR A 37 -6.52 -6.49 -17.40
CA THR A 37 -7.58 -7.02 -18.28
C THR A 37 -8.26 -5.91 -19.08
N GLN A 38 -8.79 -6.27 -20.25
CA GLN A 38 -9.48 -5.30 -21.10
C GLN A 38 -10.71 -4.70 -20.41
N ARG A 39 -11.44 -5.51 -19.64
CA ARG A 39 -12.64 -5.07 -18.89
C ARG A 39 -12.32 -4.00 -17.86
N ILE A 40 -11.20 -4.14 -17.16
CA ILE A 40 -10.75 -3.16 -16.18
C ILE A 40 -10.20 -1.90 -16.86
N LYS A 41 -9.44 -2.04 -17.95
CA LYS A 41 -8.98 -0.90 -18.75
C LYS A 41 -10.14 -0.05 -19.28
N SER A 42 -11.16 -0.69 -19.87
CA SER A 42 -12.37 -0.01 -20.35
C SER A 42 -13.08 0.73 -19.22
N TYR A 43 -13.27 0.08 -18.07
CA TYR A 43 -13.93 0.67 -16.91
C TYR A 43 -13.17 1.88 -16.33
N ILE A 44 -11.84 1.81 -16.26
CA ILE A 44 -10.99 2.92 -15.82
C ILE A 44 -11.10 4.11 -16.77
N ASN A 45 -11.12 3.85 -18.08
CA ASN A 45 -11.30 4.88 -19.10
C ASN A 45 -12.68 5.56 -19.00
N GLU A 46 -13.76 4.80 -18.79
CA GLU A 46 -15.10 5.34 -18.52
C GLU A 46 -15.12 6.23 -17.27
N CYS A 47 -14.33 5.86 -16.25
CA CYS A 47 -14.18 6.64 -15.02
C CYS A 47 -13.28 7.88 -15.18
N LYS A 48 -12.68 8.10 -16.36
CA LYS A 48 -11.71 9.17 -16.64
C LYS A 48 -10.52 9.16 -15.68
N ILE A 49 -10.01 7.97 -15.36
CA ILE A 49 -8.85 7.78 -14.49
C ILE A 49 -7.63 7.51 -15.36
N GLU A 50 -6.57 8.29 -15.20
CA GLU A 50 -5.29 8.00 -15.82
C GLU A 50 -4.58 6.88 -15.04
N THR A 51 -3.90 5.96 -15.73
CA THR A 51 -3.20 4.84 -15.10
C THR A 51 -1.78 4.67 -15.61
N ALA A 52 -0.90 4.19 -14.74
CA ALA A 52 0.42 3.70 -15.09
C ALA A 52 0.61 2.28 -14.53
N VAL A 53 1.05 1.36 -15.38
CA VAL A 53 1.31 -0.03 -15.01
C VAL A 53 2.80 -0.23 -14.81
N ILE A 54 3.19 -0.69 -13.62
CA ILE A 54 4.56 -1.07 -13.32
C ILE A 54 4.85 -2.43 -14.01
N PRO A 55 5.89 -2.53 -14.85
CA PRO A 55 6.26 -3.80 -15.47
C PRO A 55 6.60 -4.89 -14.45
N GLY A 56 6.38 -6.14 -14.83
CA GLY A 56 6.74 -7.30 -14.02
C GLY A 56 8.22 -7.28 -13.64
N GLY A 57 8.52 -7.64 -12.38
CA GLY A 57 9.90 -7.64 -11.85
C GLY A 57 10.41 -6.29 -11.36
N LEU A 58 9.70 -5.18 -11.61
CA LEU A 58 10.11 -3.83 -11.20
C LEU A 58 9.37 -3.30 -9.97
N THR A 59 8.50 -4.10 -9.36
CA THR A 59 7.71 -3.67 -8.19
C THR A 59 8.55 -3.37 -6.96
N SER A 60 9.76 -3.90 -6.83
CA SER A 60 10.70 -3.55 -5.75
C SER A 60 11.37 -2.18 -5.93
N ILE A 61 11.30 -1.60 -7.14
CA ILE A 61 12.00 -0.35 -7.51
C ILE A 61 11.00 0.77 -7.77
N LEU A 62 9.91 0.46 -8.47
CA LEU A 62 8.97 1.45 -9.01
C LEU A 62 7.65 1.53 -8.24
N GLN A 63 7.41 0.66 -7.26
CA GLN A 63 6.17 0.67 -6.48
C GLN A 63 6.39 1.36 -5.13
N PRO A 64 5.84 2.56 -4.89
CA PRO A 64 6.10 3.34 -3.67
C PRO A 64 5.83 2.55 -2.38
N LEU A 65 4.74 1.77 -2.38
CA LEU A 65 4.40 0.92 -1.25
C LEU A 65 5.51 -0.10 -0.92
N ASN A 66 6.13 -0.73 -1.92
CA ASN A 66 7.17 -1.72 -1.67
C ASN A 66 8.52 -1.10 -1.32
N VAL A 67 8.82 0.08 -1.89
CA VAL A 67 10.12 0.74 -1.70
C VAL A 67 10.30 1.26 -0.28
N CYS A 68 9.28 1.89 0.30
CA CYS A 68 9.46 2.62 1.57
C CYS A 68 8.34 2.45 2.60
N VAL A 69 7.14 2.03 2.21
CA VAL A 69 6.00 2.01 3.15
C VAL A 69 5.82 0.63 3.80
N ASN A 70 5.95 -0.45 3.01
CA ASN A 70 5.60 -1.79 3.45
C ASN A 70 6.54 -2.31 4.54
N LYS A 71 7.84 -1.97 4.50
CA LYS A 71 8.81 -2.37 5.53
C LYS A 71 8.45 -1.78 6.90
N PRO A 72 8.43 -0.44 7.10
CA PRO A 72 8.08 0.13 8.41
C PRO A 72 6.66 -0.24 8.84
N PHE A 73 5.70 -0.38 7.91
CA PHE A 73 4.36 -0.86 8.25
C PHE A 73 4.38 -2.28 8.82
N LYS A 74 5.10 -3.22 8.17
CA LYS A 74 5.25 -4.60 8.65
C LYS A 74 6.01 -4.65 9.99
N ASP A 75 6.99 -3.78 10.19
CA ASP A 75 7.73 -3.70 11.45
C ASP A 75 6.83 -3.21 12.59
N HIS A 76 5.98 -2.22 12.35
CA HIS A 76 4.98 -1.79 13.31
C HIS A 76 3.93 -2.87 13.58
N MET A 77 3.42 -3.54 12.55
CA MET A 77 2.53 -4.71 12.71
C MET A 77 3.17 -5.79 13.58
N ARG A 78 4.46 -6.07 13.37
CA ARG A 78 5.22 -7.05 14.16
C ARG A 78 5.35 -6.61 15.61
N LYS A 79 5.56 -5.32 15.89
CA LYS A 79 5.58 -4.78 17.25
C LYS A 79 4.23 -4.97 17.96
N GLU A 80 3.11 -4.64 17.32
CA GLU A 80 1.78 -4.87 17.90
C GLU A 80 1.52 -6.37 18.15
N TRP A 81 1.95 -7.23 17.22
CA TRP A 81 1.86 -8.68 17.40
C TRP A 81 2.69 -9.17 18.60
N MET A 82 3.93 -8.73 18.76
CA MET A 82 4.79 -9.13 19.88
C MET A 82 4.25 -8.66 21.23
N GLU A 83 3.68 -7.45 21.26
CA GLU A 83 3.03 -6.89 22.45
C GLU A 83 1.82 -7.75 22.84
N TRP A 84 0.95 -8.08 21.89
CA TRP A 84 -0.18 -8.97 22.15
C TRP A 84 0.24 -10.39 22.51
N MET A 85 1.30 -10.91 21.89
CA MET A 85 1.86 -12.21 22.26
C MET A 85 2.45 -12.22 23.67
N SER A 86 2.87 -11.09 24.22
CA SER A 86 3.35 -10.99 25.60
C SER A 86 2.20 -10.79 26.57
N ASN A 87 1.34 -9.80 26.30
CA ASN A 87 0.41 -9.23 27.28
C ASN A 87 -1.07 -9.47 26.95
N GLY A 88 -1.38 -9.93 25.73
CA GLY A 88 -2.74 -10.14 25.24
C GLY A 88 -3.40 -11.41 25.78
N GLN A 89 -4.74 -11.38 25.84
CA GLN A 89 -5.53 -12.55 26.20
C GLN A 89 -5.51 -13.57 25.06
N LYS A 90 -4.95 -14.75 25.33
CA LYS A 90 -4.86 -15.87 24.39
C LYS A 90 -5.93 -16.88 24.72
N THR A 91 -6.55 -17.41 23.67
CA THR A 91 -7.47 -18.54 23.79
C THR A 91 -6.84 -19.78 23.15
N TYR A 92 -7.17 -20.95 23.69
CA TYR A 92 -6.60 -22.21 23.24
C TYR A 92 -7.70 -23.17 22.77
N THR A 93 -7.34 -24.06 21.87
CA THR A 93 -8.19 -25.21 21.49
C THR A 93 -8.14 -26.26 22.59
N PRO A 94 -9.10 -27.21 22.65
CA PRO A 94 -9.06 -28.31 23.62
C PRO A 94 -7.77 -29.15 23.57
N ARG A 95 -7.05 -29.14 22.43
CA ARG A 95 -5.76 -29.81 22.24
C ARG A 95 -4.55 -28.98 22.72
N GLY A 96 -4.78 -27.81 23.32
CA GLY A 96 -3.72 -26.91 23.80
C GLY A 96 -3.10 -26.01 22.73
N CYS A 97 -3.53 -26.06 21.47
CA CYS A 97 -3.02 -25.16 20.43
C CYS A 97 -3.59 -23.75 20.59
N MET A 98 -2.74 -22.71 20.49
CA MET A 98 -3.17 -21.31 20.50
C MET A 98 -4.11 -21.04 19.31
N ARG A 99 -5.23 -20.37 19.57
CA ARG A 99 -6.17 -19.97 18.52
C ARG A 99 -5.64 -18.76 17.76
N ALA A 100 -6.10 -18.62 16.52
CA ALA A 100 -5.82 -17.45 15.71
C ALA A 100 -6.32 -16.16 16.38
N LEU A 101 -5.62 -15.07 16.11
CA LEU A 101 -6.00 -13.75 16.56
C LEU A 101 -7.40 -13.37 16.04
N PRO A 102 -8.31 -12.84 16.88
CA PRO A 102 -9.58 -12.33 16.41
C PRO A 102 -9.38 -11.22 15.36
N LEU A 103 -10.29 -11.17 14.38
CA LEU A 103 -10.19 -10.21 13.27
C LEU A 103 -10.19 -8.75 13.75
N GLU A 104 -10.99 -8.45 14.78
CA GLU A 104 -11.07 -7.11 15.37
C GLU A 104 -9.71 -6.64 15.90
N VAL A 105 -9.00 -7.50 16.62
CA VAL A 105 -7.67 -7.20 17.16
C VAL A 105 -6.65 -7.03 16.02
N LEU A 106 -6.74 -7.85 14.96
CA LEU A 106 -5.89 -7.67 13.78
C LEU A 106 -6.15 -6.32 13.09
N CYS A 107 -7.42 -5.91 12.96
CA CYS A 107 -7.78 -4.61 12.40
C CYS A 107 -7.22 -3.46 13.25
N GLU A 108 -7.25 -3.57 14.57
CA GLU A 108 -6.60 -2.59 15.45
C GLU A 108 -5.10 -2.49 15.20
N PHE A 109 -4.40 -3.61 14.99
CA PHE A 109 -2.98 -3.60 14.67
C PHE A 109 -2.71 -2.85 13.36
N VAL A 110 -3.52 -3.10 12.33
CA VAL A 110 -3.43 -2.41 11.04
C VAL A 110 -3.60 -0.90 11.23
N ILE A 111 -4.60 -0.47 12.00
CA ILE A 111 -4.86 0.95 12.27
C ILE A 111 -3.69 1.57 13.04
N LYS A 112 -3.20 0.92 14.11
CA LYS A 112 -2.08 1.42 14.93
C LYS A 112 -0.79 1.49 14.12
N ALA A 113 -0.49 0.47 13.31
CA ALA A 113 0.67 0.44 12.45
C ALA A 113 0.61 1.53 11.37
N TRP A 114 -0.54 1.71 10.71
CA TRP A 114 -0.71 2.76 9.71
C TRP A 114 -0.54 4.17 10.28
N LYS A 115 -1.09 4.44 11.48
CA LYS A 115 -0.94 5.74 12.17
C LYS A 115 0.52 6.08 12.51
N LYS A 116 1.41 5.09 12.58
CA LYS A 116 2.85 5.31 12.84
C LYS A 116 3.64 5.62 11.56
N ILE A 117 3.06 5.41 10.38
CA ILE A 117 3.70 5.77 9.11
C ILE A 117 3.66 7.29 8.94
N LYS A 118 4.84 7.90 8.80
CA LYS A 118 4.97 9.34 8.60
C LYS A 118 4.58 9.72 7.17
N VAL A 119 4.01 10.91 7.01
CA VAL A 119 3.73 11.50 5.69
C VAL A 119 5.01 11.59 4.86
N ASP A 120 6.13 11.94 5.48
CA ASP A 120 7.45 12.01 4.81
C ASP A 120 7.88 10.66 4.23
N THR A 121 7.58 9.54 4.89
CA THR A 121 7.86 8.19 4.36
C THR A 121 7.07 7.94 3.07
N VAL A 122 5.80 8.38 3.04
CA VAL A 122 4.97 8.29 1.85
C VAL A 122 5.56 9.18 0.75
N MET A 123 5.86 10.45 1.03
CA MET A 123 6.44 11.36 0.03
C MET A 123 7.79 10.85 -0.52
N LYS A 124 8.70 10.41 0.36
CA LYS A 124 10.00 9.82 -0.01
C LYS A 124 9.82 8.59 -0.90
N SER A 125 8.80 7.77 -0.66
CA SER A 125 8.52 6.59 -1.46
C SER A 125 8.18 6.92 -2.93
N PHE A 126 7.40 7.97 -3.16
CA PHE A 126 7.05 8.44 -4.50
C PHE A 126 8.28 9.02 -5.22
N ARG A 127 9.12 9.80 -4.51
CA ARG A 127 10.38 10.33 -5.05
C ARG A 127 11.36 9.23 -5.44
N LYS A 128 11.59 8.24 -4.57
CA LYS A 128 12.45 7.07 -4.86
C LYS A 128 11.97 6.24 -6.06
N CYS A 129 10.67 6.26 -6.34
CA CYS A 129 10.08 5.59 -7.50
C CYS A 129 10.03 6.45 -8.77
N PHE A 130 10.62 7.66 -8.75
CA PHE A 130 10.56 8.63 -9.85
C PHE A 130 9.13 9.08 -10.22
N ILE A 131 8.23 9.13 -9.23
CA ILE A 131 6.85 9.58 -9.40
C ILE A 131 6.69 10.93 -8.68
N TYR A 132 7.04 12.02 -9.36
CA TYR A 132 6.91 13.39 -8.86
C TYR A 132 6.74 14.36 -10.05
N LYS A 133 6.41 15.62 -9.77
CA LYS A 133 6.29 16.64 -10.82
C LYS A 133 7.67 17.20 -11.17
N ASP A 134 7.94 17.45 -12.45
CA ASP A 134 9.22 18.02 -12.91
C ASP A 134 9.59 19.34 -12.20
N SER A 135 8.60 20.14 -11.80
CA SER A 135 8.80 21.38 -11.04
C SER A 135 9.35 21.19 -9.62
N GLU A 136 9.31 19.97 -9.09
CA GLU A 136 9.79 19.63 -7.73
C GLU A 136 11.28 19.27 -7.72
N GLY A 137 11.95 19.30 -8.88
CA GLY A 137 13.38 19.06 -9.03
C GLY A 137 13.75 17.58 -8.89
N ARG A 138 14.76 17.14 -9.65
CA ARG A 138 15.40 15.85 -9.42
C ARG A 138 16.35 16.03 -8.23
N GLU A 139 15.87 15.76 -7.02
CA GLU A 139 16.81 15.41 -5.94
C GLU A 139 17.54 14.15 -6.41
N ASP A 140 18.88 14.18 -6.44
CA ASP A 140 19.67 12.99 -6.72
C ASP A 140 19.26 11.93 -5.69
N VAL A 141 18.43 10.98 -6.12
CA VAL A 141 18.06 9.85 -5.29
C VAL A 141 19.32 9.02 -5.15
N ASP A 142 20.05 9.22 -4.05
CA ASP A 142 21.20 8.42 -3.72
C ASP A 142 20.73 6.96 -3.59
N LEU A 143 21.03 6.17 -4.61
CA LEU A 143 20.68 4.76 -4.70
C LEU A 143 21.45 3.92 -3.66
N SER A 144 22.48 4.48 -3.02
CA SER A 144 23.21 3.84 -1.93
C SER A 144 22.40 3.80 -0.62
N ASP A 145 21.33 4.57 -0.53
CA ASP A 145 20.43 4.67 0.62
C ASP A 145 19.36 3.56 0.63
N THR A 146 19.64 2.42 -0.02
CA THR A 146 18.69 1.33 -0.24
C THR A 146 18.49 0.42 0.97
N ASP A 147 19.36 0.45 1.98
CA ASP A 147 19.29 -0.51 3.09
C ASP A 147 18.96 0.05 4.49
N GLU A 148 19.02 1.35 4.76
CA GLU A 148 18.81 1.86 6.14
C GLU A 148 17.79 3.00 6.34
N SER A 149 17.30 3.67 5.29
CA SER A 149 16.51 4.90 5.46
C SER A 149 15.08 4.82 4.91
N CYS A 150 14.40 3.72 5.24
CA CYS A 150 12.94 3.54 5.34
C CYS A 150 12.68 2.30 6.24
#